data_AF-A0AAQ3NYH2-F1
#
_entry.id   AF-A0AAQ3NYH2-F1
#
_cell.length_a   1.000
_cell.length_b   1.000
_cell.length_c   1.000
_cell.angle_alpha   90.00
_cell.angle_beta   90.00
_cell.angle_gamma   90.00
#
_symmetry.space_group_name_H-M   'P 1'
#
loop_
_entity.id
_entity.type
_entity.pdbx_description
1 polymer ?
#
loop_
_entity_poly.entity_id
_entity_poly.type
_entity_poly.pdbx_seq_one_letter_code
_entity_poly.pdbx_strand_id
1 'polypeptide(L)'
;YLFTRPSVKAAHSLGCDLRIVSDANMFLIESILKHLGIREYFSEINTNPSYVNEGRLRILPYDDFNKASHGCSLCPPNMCKRIQDSISEKAKRLIYLGDGSGDYCPSLRLKEKDFMMPRKNFLLWDLICRDPSLLKAEIHGWSDGEELEQILLHLINKISMEQLLHGFVTFAHG
;
A
#
# COMPACT_ATOMS: atom_id res chain seq x y z
N TYR A 1 -4.66 12.70 -0.90
CA TYR A 1 -4.18 11.52 -0.16
C TYR A 1 -4.96 10.31 -0.64
N LEU A 2 -4.30 9.16 -0.74
CA LEU A 2 -4.83 7.94 -1.38
C LEU A 2 -6.01 7.28 -0.64
N PHE A 3 -6.28 7.66 0.61
CA PHE A 3 -7.34 7.07 1.44
C PHE A 3 -8.07 8.15 2.23
N THR A 4 -9.29 7.84 2.67
CA THR A 4 -10.13 8.73 3.47
C THR A 4 -10.07 8.33 4.94
N ARG A 5 -10.36 9.28 5.85
CA ARG A 5 -10.46 8.98 7.29
C ARG A 5 -11.53 7.91 7.59
N PRO A 6 -12.72 7.94 6.99
CA PRO A 6 -13.71 6.86 7.14
C PRO A 6 -13.18 5.49 6.70
N SER A 7 -12.55 5.39 5.52
CA SER A 7 -12.10 4.10 4.99
C SER A 7 -11.02 3.45 5.86
N VAL A 8 -10.06 4.24 6.38
CA VAL A 8 -9.04 3.77 7.32
C VAL A 8 -9.67 3.24 8.61
N LYS A 9 -10.59 4.00 9.21
CA LYS A 9 -11.25 3.60 10.46
C LYS A 9 -12.07 2.33 10.29
N ALA A 10 -12.83 2.24 9.19
CA ALA A 10 -13.67 1.09 8.91
C ALA A 10 -12.82 -0.17 8.66
N ALA A 11 -11.76 -0.08 7.86
CA ALA A 11 -10.85 -1.20 7.64
C ALA A 11 -10.18 -1.67 8.94
N HIS A 12 -9.70 -0.75 9.77
CA HIS A 12 -9.14 -1.09 11.08
C HIS A 12 -10.19 -1.75 12.01
N SER A 13 -11.43 -1.24 12.05
CA SER A 13 -12.50 -1.85 12.85
C SER A 13 -12.88 -3.27 12.42
N LEU A 14 -12.62 -3.61 11.15
CA LEU A 14 -12.79 -4.95 10.60
C LEU A 14 -11.57 -5.85 10.84
N GLY A 15 -10.59 -5.39 11.63
CA GLY A 15 -9.43 -6.18 12.02
C GLY A 15 -8.30 -6.22 10.99
N CYS A 16 -8.32 -5.35 9.98
CA CYS A 16 -7.19 -5.21 9.07
C CYS A 16 -6.00 -4.62 9.82
N ASP A 17 -4.84 -5.27 9.70
CA ASP A 17 -3.56 -4.57 9.85
C ASP A 17 -3.47 -3.54 8.73
N LEU A 18 -3.01 -2.32 9.00
CA LEU A 18 -2.84 -1.27 8.00
C LEU A 18 -1.40 -0.77 8.07
N ARG A 19 -0.75 -0.60 6.92
CA ARG A 19 0.59 0.00 6.84
C ARG A 19 0.62 0.98 5.67
N ILE A 20 1.75 1.66 5.53
CA ILE A 20 2.02 2.58 4.42
C ILE A 20 3.37 2.24 3.83
N VAL A 21 3.41 2.09 2.51
CA VAL A 21 4.64 2.08 1.72
C VAL A 21 4.60 3.24 0.72
N SER A 22 5.44 4.25 0.91
CA SER A 22 5.38 5.49 0.13
C SER A 22 6.76 6.07 -0.16
N ASP A 23 6.97 6.51 -1.41
CA ASP A 23 8.17 7.23 -1.84
C ASP A 23 8.15 8.73 -1.44
N ALA A 24 7.33 9.09 -0.45
CA ALA A 24 7.29 10.41 0.14
C ALA A 24 8.43 10.59 1.18
N ASN A 25 8.15 11.18 2.33
CA ASN A 25 9.08 11.24 3.45
C ASN A 25 8.32 11.12 4.78
N MET A 26 9.03 10.65 5.81
CA MET A 26 8.43 10.37 7.11
C MET A 26 7.74 11.61 7.72
N PHE A 27 8.36 12.79 7.61
CA PHE A 27 7.82 14.04 8.14
C PHE A 27 6.46 14.39 7.51
N LEU A 28 6.35 14.31 6.18
CA LEU A 28 5.11 14.59 5.46
C LEU A 28 4.01 13.59 5.82
N ILE A 29 4.33 12.29 5.80
CA ILE A 29 3.36 11.23 6.09
C ILE A 29 2.86 11.37 7.54
N GLU A 30 3.75 11.45 8.52
CA GLU A 30 3.38 11.62 9.94
C GLU A 30 2.54 12.88 10.18
N SER A 31 2.91 14.01 9.54
CA SER A 31 2.17 15.27 9.69
C SER A 31 0.71 15.11 9.25
N ILE A 32 0.48 14.43 8.12
CA ILE A 32 -0.86 14.27 7.56
C ILE A 32 -1.69 13.24 8.33
N LEU A 33 -1.08 12.12 8.74
CA LEU A 33 -1.76 11.15 9.60
C LEU A 33 -2.16 11.72 10.96
N LYS A 34 -1.30 12.54 11.57
CA LYS A 34 -1.59 13.24 12.84
C LYS A 34 -2.68 14.28 12.67
N HIS A 35 -2.61 15.09 11.61
CA HIS A 35 -3.64 16.09 11.31
C HIS A 35 -5.02 15.45 11.13
N LEU A 36 -5.08 14.28 10.47
CA LEU A 36 -6.32 13.53 10.25
C LEU A 36 -6.76 12.70 11.47
N GLY A 37 -5.92 12.59 12.51
CA GLY A 37 -6.19 11.77 13.70
C GLY A 37 -6.38 10.30 13.34
N ILE A 38 -5.48 9.77 12.51
CA ILE A 38 -5.51 8.37 12.05
C ILE A 38 -4.14 7.68 12.14
N ARG A 39 -3.17 8.30 12.80
CA ARG A 39 -1.80 7.77 12.88
C ARG A 39 -1.75 6.44 13.63
N GLU A 40 -2.54 6.28 14.69
CA GLU A 40 -2.57 5.06 15.50
C GLU A 40 -3.10 3.82 14.75
N TYR A 41 -3.83 4.00 13.64
CA TYR A 41 -4.37 2.87 12.88
C TYR A 41 -3.33 2.15 12.02
N PHE A 42 -2.16 2.77 11.79
CA PHE A 42 -1.09 2.20 10.97
C PHE A 42 0.01 1.57 11.84
N SER A 43 0.23 0.27 11.67
CA SER A 43 1.23 -0.50 12.42
C SER A 43 2.65 -0.28 11.91
N GLU A 44 2.82 0.06 10.64
CA GLU A 44 4.11 0.27 9.99
C GLU A 44 4.02 1.39 8.95
N ILE A 45 5.09 2.17 8.82
CA ILE A 45 5.23 3.20 7.79
C ILE A 45 6.63 3.07 7.20
N ASN A 46 6.71 2.59 5.97
CA ASN A 46 7.91 2.47 5.18
C ASN A 46 7.96 3.63 4.18
N THR A 47 8.88 4.56 4.41
CA THR A 47 9.08 5.75 3.57
C THR A 47 10.45 6.34 3.83
N ASN A 48 10.93 7.22 2.96
CA ASN A 48 12.22 7.88 3.11
C ASN A 48 12.34 8.55 4.51
N PRO A 49 13.31 8.14 5.35
CA PRO A 49 13.49 8.69 6.68
C PRO A 49 13.75 10.20 6.62
N SER A 50 13.29 10.93 7.64
CA SER A 50 13.51 12.37 7.71
C SER A 50 13.66 12.89 9.12
N TYR A 51 14.47 13.92 9.30
CA TYR A 51 14.69 14.60 10.57
C TYR A 51 14.97 16.09 10.36
N VAL A 52 14.73 16.91 11.38
CA VAL A 52 15.07 18.34 11.34
C VAL A 52 16.46 18.51 11.95
N ASN A 53 17.35 19.16 11.21
CA ASN A 53 18.68 19.54 11.69
C ASN A 53 18.90 21.02 11.41
N GLU A 54 19.21 21.81 12.45
CA GLU A 54 19.45 23.26 12.35
C GLU A 54 18.34 24.01 11.56
N GLY A 55 17.07 23.69 11.85
CA GLY A 55 15.91 24.29 11.19
C GLY A 55 15.69 23.83 9.73
N ARG A 56 16.45 22.86 9.23
CA ARG A 56 16.29 22.29 7.88
C ARG A 56 15.79 20.85 7.95
N LEU A 57 14.77 20.55 7.15
CA LEU A 57 14.32 19.18 6.95
C LEU A 57 15.35 18.42 6.10
N ARG A 58 15.89 17.34 6.66
CA ARG A 58 16.78 16.39 5.98
C ARG A 58 15.98 15.14 5.63
N ILE A 59 16.11 14.68 4.39
CA ILE A 59 15.49 13.44 3.89
C ILE A 59 16.63 12.51 3.48
N LEU A 60 16.55 11.26 3.94
CA LEU A 60 17.48 10.18 3.62
C LEU A 60 16.77 9.20 2.69
N PRO A 61 17.48 8.54 1.77
CA PRO A 61 16.88 7.49 0.97
C PRO A 61 16.50 6.30 1.87
N TYR A 62 15.43 5.60 1.51
CA TYR A 62 15.03 4.38 2.21
C TYR A 62 15.98 3.22 1.88
N ASP A 63 16.28 3.04 0.59
CA ASP A 63 17.29 2.11 0.09
C ASP A 63 18.65 2.82 -0.08
N ASP A 64 19.75 2.11 0.17
CA ASP A 64 21.09 2.63 -0.14
C ASP A 64 21.27 2.74 -1.65
N PHE A 65 21.47 3.96 -2.16
CA PHE A 65 21.70 4.23 -3.59
C PHE A 65 22.83 3.39 -4.22
N ASN A 66 23.81 2.95 -3.43
CA ASN A 66 24.95 2.17 -3.91
C ASN A 66 24.68 0.66 -3.92
N LYS A 67 23.59 0.22 -3.30
CA LYS A 67 23.10 -1.15 -3.39
C LYS A 67 21.96 -1.11 -4.38
N ALA A 68 22.16 -1.65 -5.58
CA ALA A 68 21.06 -1.83 -6.51
C ALA A 68 19.92 -2.50 -5.75
N SER A 69 18.79 -1.81 -5.62
CA SER A 69 17.56 -2.39 -5.08
C SER A 69 17.20 -3.53 -6.03
N HIS A 70 17.70 -4.73 -5.70
CA HIS A 70 17.43 -6.03 -6.30
C HIS A 70 17.41 -6.11 -7.85
N GLY A 71 18.11 -5.23 -8.56
CA GLY A 71 18.15 -5.21 -10.03
C GLY A 71 16.85 -4.73 -10.70
N CYS A 72 15.99 -4.00 -9.98
CA CYS A 72 14.73 -3.51 -10.52
C CYS A 72 14.90 -2.23 -11.34
N SER A 73 14.47 -2.27 -12.61
CA SER A 73 14.44 -1.10 -13.51
C SER A 73 13.16 -0.27 -13.39
N LEU A 74 12.19 -0.70 -12.58
CA LEU A 74 10.87 -0.06 -12.45
C LEU A 74 10.78 0.91 -11.26
N CYS A 75 11.69 0.80 -10.29
CA CYS A 75 11.65 1.58 -9.06
C CYS A 75 12.71 2.68 -9.07
N PRO A 76 12.43 3.82 -8.42
CA PRO A 76 13.44 4.86 -8.26
C PRO A 76 14.56 4.35 -7.33
N PRO A 77 15.80 4.87 -7.49
CA PRO A 77 16.97 4.37 -6.75
C PRO A 77 16.87 4.49 -5.23
N ASN A 78 16.03 5.41 -4.72
CA ASN A 78 15.92 5.70 -3.30
C ASN A 78 14.93 4.79 -2.56
N MET A 79 13.98 4.16 -3.25
CA MET A 79 13.00 3.28 -2.61
C MET A 79 12.30 2.34 -3.59
N CYS A 80 12.47 1.04 -3.39
CA CYS A 80 11.53 0.04 -3.92
C CYS A 80 10.46 -0.31 -2.88
N LYS A 81 9.20 -0.21 -3.27
CA LYS A 81 8.04 -0.54 -2.43
C LYS A 81 7.85 -2.05 -2.21
N ARG A 82 8.82 -2.73 -1.58
CA ARG A 82 8.81 -4.19 -1.36
C ARG A 82 7.93 -4.57 -0.16
N ILE A 83 6.67 -4.87 -0.43
CA ILE A 83 5.69 -5.23 0.62
C ILE A 83 5.87 -6.68 1.08
N GLN A 84 6.43 -7.56 0.24
CA GLN A 84 6.53 -8.99 0.55
C GLN A 84 7.60 -9.33 1.58
N ASP A 85 8.65 -8.51 1.70
CA ASP A 85 9.74 -8.76 2.65
C ASP A 85 9.29 -8.52 4.11
N SER A 86 8.31 -7.65 4.34
CA SER A 86 7.79 -7.30 5.67
C SER A 86 6.58 -8.13 6.11
N ILE A 87 6.09 -9.01 5.24
CA ILE A 87 4.93 -9.87 5.49
C ILE A 87 5.43 -11.32 5.62
N SER A 88 5.40 -11.85 6.84
CA SER A 88 5.64 -13.28 7.07
C SER A 88 4.73 -14.12 6.16
N GLU A 89 5.32 -15.09 5.46
CA GLU A 89 4.68 -15.94 4.43
C GLU A 89 3.42 -16.70 4.89
N LYS A 90 3.08 -16.65 6.19
CA LYS A 90 1.91 -17.31 6.74
C LYS A 90 0.63 -16.53 6.43
N ALA A 91 -0.11 -17.03 5.43
CA ALA A 91 -1.57 -16.97 5.25
C ALA A 91 -2.26 -15.62 4.96
N LYS A 92 -1.55 -14.49 4.94
CA LYS A 92 -2.17 -13.17 4.85
C LYS A 92 -2.55 -12.81 3.41
N ARG A 93 -3.75 -12.26 3.21
CA ARG A 93 -4.24 -11.77 1.91
C ARG A 93 -4.13 -10.25 1.88
N LEU A 94 -3.75 -9.68 0.74
CA LEU A 94 -3.45 -8.25 0.59
C LEU A 94 -4.46 -7.54 -0.29
N ILE A 95 -4.81 -6.29 0.07
CA ILE A 95 -5.54 -5.34 -0.76
C ILE A 95 -4.65 -4.12 -1.01
N TYR A 96 -3.87 -4.06 -2.08
CA TYR A 96 -2.92 -2.97 -2.29
C TYR A 96 -3.56 -1.75 -2.96
N LEU A 97 -3.46 -0.56 -2.36
CA LEU A 97 -3.95 0.69 -2.93
C LEU A 97 -2.79 1.53 -3.49
N GLY A 98 -2.92 2.05 -4.70
CA GLY A 98 -1.88 2.89 -5.31
C GLY A 98 -2.36 3.72 -6.50
N ASP A 99 -1.58 4.73 -6.87
CA ASP A 99 -1.83 5.61 -8.02
C ASP A 99 -0.57 5.94 -8.85
N GLY A 100 0.61 5.87 -8.23
CA GLY A 100 1.88 6.24 -8.86
C GLY A 100 2.54 5.11 -9.64
N SER A 101 3.45 5.45 -10.55
CA SER A 101 4.24 4.45 -11.29
C SER A 101 5.06 3.54 -10.38
N GLY A 102 5.54 4.05 -9.23
CA GLY A 102 6.27 3.27 -8.23
C GLY A 102 5.45 2.16 -7.56
N ASP A 103 4.13 2.17 -7.74
CA ASP A 103 3.21 1.12 -7.27
C ASP A 103 3.10 -0.04 -8.26
N TYR A 104 3.55 0.11 -9.50
CA TYR A 104 3.45 -0.95 -10.51
C TYR A 104 4.32 -2.17 -10.16
N CYS A 105 5.54 -1.90 -9.68
CA CYS A 105 6.48 -2.93 -9.27
C CYS A 105 5.94 -3.87 -8.17
N PRO A 106 5.37 -3.38 -7.05
CA PRO A 106 4.70 -4.25 -6.11
C PRO A 106 3.43 -4.92 -6.65
N SER A 107 2.65 -4.26 -7.52
CA SER A 107 1.45 -4.86 -8.11
C SER A 107 1.75 -6.16 -8.87
N LEU A 108 2.88 -6.22 -9.58
CA LEU A 108 3.33 -7.43 -10.30
C LEU A 108 3.68 -8.61 -9.38
N ARG A 109 3.91 -8.35 -8.10
CA ARG A 109 4.26 -9.39 -7.11
C ARG A 109 3.06 -9.91 -6.33
N LEU A 110 1.91 -9.25 -6.43
CA LEU A 110 0.68 -9.71 -5.79
C LEU A 110 0.30 -11.11 -6.31
N LYS A 111 -0.26 -11.93 -5.42
CA LYS A 111 -0.66 -13.31 -5.73
C LYS A 111 -2.11 -13.34 -6.22
N GLU A 112 -2.55 -14.47 -6.77
CA GLU A 112 -3.92 -14.68 -7.26
C GLU A 112 -5.00 -14.44 -6.20
N LYS A 113 -4.65 -14.67 -4.93
CA LYS A 113 -5.55 -14.43 -3.81
C LYS A 113 -5.66 -12.95 -3.42
N ASP A 114 -4.74 -12.10 -3.86
CA ASP A 114 -4.64 -10.70 -3.44
C ASP A 114 -5.46 -9.79 -4.37
N PHE A 115 -5.66 -8.55 -3.94
CA PHE A 115 -6.40 -7.51 -4.66
C PHE A 115 -5.51 -6.31 -4.94
N MET A 116 -5.65 -5.74 -6.13
CA MET A 116 -5.01 -4.50 -6.55
C MET A 116 -6.08 -3.43 -6.75
N MET A 117 -5.97 -2.30 -6.04
CA MET A 117 -6.91 -1.17 -6.10
C MET A 117 -6.25 0.09 -6.69
N PRO A 118 -6.08 0.17 -8.03
CA PRO A 118 -5.45 1.31 -8.68
C PRO A 118 -6.40 2.51 -8.78
N ARG A 119 -5.90 3.71 -8.54
CA ARG A 119 -6.66 4.93 -8.82
C ARG A 119 -6.78 5.15 -10.33
N LYS A 120 -8.00 5.22 -10.85
CA LYS A 120 -8.28 5.44 -12.28
C LYS A 120 -7.73 6.77 -12.75
N ASN A 121 -7.25 6.81 -13.99
CA ASN A 121 -6.68 7.99 -14.66
C ASN A 121 -5.37 8.52 -14.04
N PHE A 122 -4.61 7.64 -13.37
CA PHE A 122 -3.25 7.91 -12.89
C PHE A 122 -2.27 6.91 -13.51
N LEU A 123 -0.96 7.17 -13.35
CA LEU A 123 0.10 6.40 -14.00
C LEU A 123 0.01 4.88 -13.72
N LEU A 124 -0.35 4.48 -12.51
CA LEU A 124 -0.51 3.06 -12.19
C LEU A 124 -1.64 2.41 -13.02
N TRP A 125 -2.77 3.10 -13.14
CA TRP A 125 -3.90 2.65 -13.95
C TRP A 125 -3.50 2.48 -15.41
N ASP A 126 -2.81 3.48 -15.98
CA ASP A 126 -2.36 3.42 -17.36
C ASP A 126 -1.38 2.27 -17.61
N LEU A 127 -0.48 1.99 -16.66
CA LEU A 127 0.45 0.86 -16.74
C LEU A 127 -0.27 -0.49 -16.68
N ILE A 128 -1.24 -0.64 -15.78
CA ILE A 128 -2.05 -1.86 -15.66
C ILE A 128 -2.90 -2.08 -16.91
N CYS A 129 -3.54 -1.04 -17.44
CA CYS A 129 -4.39 -1.15 -18.62
C CYS A 129 -3.64 -1.52 -19.91
N ARG A 130 -2.31 -1.28 -19.98
CA ARG A 130 -1.50 -1.70 -21.14
C ARG A 130 -1.40 -3.21 -21.25
N ASP A 131 -1.25 -3.91 -20.14
CA ASP A 131 -1.22 -5.37 -20.10
C ASP A 131 -1.67 -5.89 -18.73
N PRO A 132 -3.00 -6.04 -18.53
CA PRO A 132 -3.55 -6.53 -17.27
C PRO A 132 -3.12 -7.96 -16.94
N SER A 133 -2.70 -8.75 -17.93
CA SER A 133 -2.34 -10.16 -17.75
C SER A 133 -1.05 -10.36 -16.95
N LEU A 134 -0.24 -9.30 -16.82
CA LEU A 134 0.96 -9.30 -15.98
C LEU A 134 0.64 -9.31 -14.48
N LEU A 135 -0.58 -8.90 -14.09
CA LEU A 135 -1.03 -8.93 -12.71
C LEU A 135 -1.79 -10.23 -12.45
N LYS A 136 -1.38 -10.95 -11.40
CA LYS A 136 -2.11 -12.13 -10.94
C LYS A 136 -3.30 -11.78 -10.04
N ALA A 137 -3.23 -10.65 -9.36
CA ALA A 137 -4.25 -10.18 -8.44
C ALA A 137 -5.50 -9.66 -9.16
N GLU A 138 -6.65 -9.76 -8.50
CA GLU A 138 -7.90 -9.19 -9.00
C GLU A 138 -7.84 -7.64 -8.89
N ILE A 139 -8.22 -6.95 -9.97
CA ILE A 139 -8.05 -5.49 -10.12
C ILE A 139 -9.38 -4.77 -9.88
N HIS A 140 -9.41 -3.81 -8.95
CA HIS A 140 -10.58 -2.98 -8.64
C HIS A 140 -10.24 -1.49 -8.66
N GLY A 141 -10.48 -0.84 -9.81
CA GLY A 141 -10.18 0.58 -9.97
C GLY A 141 -11.19 1.49 -9.25
N TRP A 142 -10.71 2.60 -8.69
CA TRP A 142 -11.54 3.63 -8.02
C TRP A 142 -11.23 5.05 -8.53
N SER A 143 -12.22 5.93 -8.51
CA SER A 143 -12.10 7.32 -9.01
C SER A 143 -11.99 8.35 -7.88
N ASP A 144 -12.72 8.13 -6.79
CA ASP A 144 -12.85 9.05 -5.66
C ASP A 144 -12.89 8.31 -4.31
N GLY A 145 -13.05 9.07 -3.23
CA GLY A 145 -13.04 8.53 -1.88
C GLY A 145 -14.25 7.65 -1.54
N GLU A 146 -15.39 7.87 -2.19
CA GLU A 146 -16.61 7.08 -1.97
C GLU A 146 -16.49 5.72 -2.67
N GLU A 147 -16.10 5.70 -3.94
CA GLU A 147 -15.81 4.46 -4.67
C GLU A 147 -14.74 3.63 -3.95
N LEU A 148 -13.67 4.29 -3.48
CA LEU A 148 -12.61 3.63 -2.73
C LEU A 148 -13.15 2.93 -1.48
N GLU A 149 -13.94 3.63 -0.67
CA GLU A 149 -14.49 3.10 0.58
C GLU A 149 -15.42 1.92 0.32
N GLN A 150 -16.34 2.04 -0.65
CA GLN A 150 -17.27 0.98 -1.02
C GLN A 150 -16.54 -0.29 -1.49
N ILE A 151 -15.57 -0.14 -2.39
CA ILE A 151 -14.78 -1.27 -2.90
C ILE A 151 -13.95 -1.89 -1.78
N LEU A 152 -13.25 -1.08 -0.98
CA LEU A 152 -12.42 -1.57 0.11
C LEU A 152 -13.23 -2.43 1.10
N LEU A 153 -14.39 -1.93 1.52
CA LEU A 153 -15.27 -2.66 2.46
C LEU A 153 -15.83 -3.94 1.83
N HIS A 154 -16.22 -3.89 0.55
CA HIS A 154 -16.65 -5.08 -0.17
C HIS A 154 -15.57 -6.17 -0.18
N LEU A 155 -14.33 -5.79 -0.48
CA LEU A 155 -13.19 -6.73 -0.51
C LEU A 155 -12.86 -7.28 0.87
N ILE A 156 -12.83 -6.45 1.92
CA ILE A 156 -12.58 -6.93 3.29
C ILE A 156 -13.64 -7.95 3.72
N ASN A 157 -14.91 -7.69 3.39
CA ASN A 157 -15.99 -8.63 3.67
C ASN A 157 -15.85 -9.93 2.85
N LYS A 158 -15.51 -9.84 1.56
CA LYS A 158 -15.21 -11.01 0.70
C LYS A 158 -14.11 -11.88 1.33
N ILE A 159 -13.01 -11.28 1.76
CA ILE A 159 -11.90 -11.99 2.44
C ILE A 159 -12.39 -12.67 3.72
N SER A 160 -13.14 -11.94 4.54
CA SER A 160 -13.63 -12.45 5.82
C SER A 160 -14.54 -13.66 5.63
N MET A 161 -15.44 -13.61 4.65
CA MET A 161 -16.32 -14.74 4.30
C MET A 161 -15.55 -15.95 3.79
N GLU A 162 -14.54 -15.75 2.93
CA GLU A 162 -13.73 -16.85 2.40
C GLU A 162 -12.86 -17.54 3.47
N GLN A 163 -12.38 -16.78 4.46
CA GLN A 163 -11.63 -17.34 5.59
C GLN A 163 -12.53 -18.07 6.60
N LEU A 164 -13.77 -17.61 6.81
CA LEU A 164 -14.77 -18.34 7.59
C LEU A 164 -15.13 -19.68 6.94
N LEU A 165 -15.06 -19.78 5.61
CA LEU A 165 -15.27 -21.01 4.86
C LEU A 165 -14.07 -21.99 4.93
N HIS A 166 -12.86 -21.53 5.29
CA HIS A 166 -11.62 -22.34 5.22
C HIS A 166 -10.85 -22.54 6.53
N GLY A 167 -11.13 -21.80 7.61
CA GLY A 167 -10.54 -22.01 8.94
C GLY A 167 -9.06 -21.57 9.11
N PHE A 168 -8.82 -20.83 10.20
CA PHE A 168 -7.55 -20.33 10.77
C PHE A 168 -7.05 -18.94 10.30
N VAL A 169 -6.82 -18.06 11.30
CA VAL A 169 -6.63 -16.59 11.21
C VAL A 169 -5.18 -16.17 11.48
N THR A 170 -4.60 -15.31 10.64
CA THR A 170 -3.46 -14.40 10.98
C THR A 170 -3.36 -13.26 9.92
N PHE A 171 -3.18 -11.96 10.28
CA PHE A 171 -3.21 -10.76 9.35
C PHE A 171 -2.00 -9.76 9.35
N ALA A 172 -1.58 -9.21 8.18
CA ALA A 172 -0.59 -8.09 7.96
C ALA A 172 -0.80 -7.36 6.60
N HIS A 173 -0.58 -6.04 6.48
CA HIS A 173 -0.89 -5.27 5.24
C HIS A 173 -0.10 -3.95 5.03
N GLY A 174 0.36 -3.60 3.81
CA GLY A 174 1.35 -2.55 3.38
C GLY A 174 0.85 -1.13 3.10
#